data_AF-A0A654DGJ8-F1
#
_entry.id   AF-A0A654DGJ8-F1
#
_cell.length_a   1.000
_cell.length_b   1.000
_cell.length_c   1.000
_cell.angle_alpha   90.00
_cell.angle_beta   90.00
_cell.angle_gamma   90.00
#
_symmetry.space_group_name_H-M   'P 1'
#
loop_
_entity.id
_entity.type
_entity.pdbx_description
1 polymer ?
#
loop_
_entity_poly.entity_id
_entity_poly.type
_entity_poly.pdbx_seq_one_letter_code
_entity_poly.pdbx_strand_id
1 'polypeptide(L)'
;MQLKGIGLASGYRRRLEGFRQGMGVFKVDWALSEKTPFKDLRCQCAATVHLGNTYAEIAESEQRSHLGKQVDKPFVLFAQQSAFDSSRAPEGKHTGWAYCHVPNGSKVDYTEAIENQIERFAPGFKETILAKHTFSPMELEEYNPNYIGGDINGGTMDVSQLYSRPILALNPYRTSVDTIYLCSSSTPPGGGVHGMCGYHAARTALKEHFGLLL
;
A
#
# COMPACT_ATOMS: atom_id res chain seq x y z
N MET A 1 14.94 0.89 -13.62
CA MET A 1 13.95 0.20 -14.49
C MET A 1 14.63 -0.95 -15.23
N GLN A 2 14.27 -2.22 -14.97
CA GLN A 2 14.94 -3.41 -15.53
C GLN A 2 14.18 -4.08 -16.69
N LEU A 3 13.52 -3.30 -17.56
CA LEU A 3 12.80 -3.88 -18.70
C LEU A 3 13.75 -4.07 -19.90
N LYS A 4 14.09 -5.32 -20.21
CA LYS A 4 14.90 -5.71 -21.37
C LYS A 4 14.00 -6.04 -22.58
N GLY A 5 14.50 -5.85 -23.80
CA GLY A 5 13.84 -6.32 -25.03
C GLY A 5 12.64 -5.52 -25.53
N ILE A 6 12.19 -4.47 -24.82
CA ILE A 6 10.98 -3.70 -25.18
C ILE A 6 11.23 -2.45 -26.03
N GLY A 7 12.47 -2.15 -26.42
CA GLY A 7 12.76 -1.08 -27.39
C GLY A 7 12.36 0.35 -26.99
N LEU A 8 12.16 0.65 -25.69
CA LEU A 8 11.80 2.00 -25.25
C LEU A 8 12.84 3.04 -25.66
N ALA A 9 12.39 4.19 -26.15
CA ALA A 9 13.24 5.31 -26.50
C ALA A 9 14.05 5.77 -25.27
N SER A 10 15.33 6.10 -25.47
CA SER A 10 16.25 6.48 -24.39
C SER A 10 15.73 7.65 -23.55
N GLY A 11 15.17 8.67 -24.20
CA GLY A 11 14.56 9.82 -23.53
C GLY A 11 13.35 9.45 -22.68
N TYR A 12 12.51 8.52 -23.16
CA TYR A 12 11.35 8.03 -22.40
C TYR A 12 11.78 7.22 -21.16
N ARG A 13 12.76 6.31 -21.33
CA ARG A 13 13.35 5.56 -20.21
C ARG A 13 13.91 6.51 -19.14
N ARG A 14 14.68 7.53 -19.54
CA ARG A 14 15.25 8.52 -18.60
C ARG A 14 14.19 9.26 -17.80
N ARG A 15 13.04 9.57 -18.42
CA ARG A 15 11.92 10.21 -17.72
C ARG A 15 11.28 9.27 -16.69
N LEU A 16 11.13 7.98 -17.02
CA LEU A 16 10.65 6.98 -16.07
C LEU A 16 11.61 6.75 -14.90
N GLU A 17 12.93 6.87 -15.12
CA GLU A 17 13.93 6.78 -14.06
C GLU A 17 13.81 7.92 -13.04
N GLY A 18 13.19 9.05 -13.41
CA GLY A 18 12.88 10.14 -12.49
C GLY A 18 11.65 9.91 -11.60
N PHE A 19 10.95 8.77 -11.75
CA PHE A 19 9.79 8.43 -10.94
C PHE A 19 10.18 8.20 -9.47
N ARG A 20 9.54 8.94 -8.56
CA ARG A 20 9.91 8.92 -7.13
C ARG A 20 9.08 7.88 -6.39
N GLN A 21 9.78 6.99 -5.69
CA GLN A 21 9.15 6.04 -4.76
C GLN A 21 8.63 6.78 -3.53
N GLY A 22 7.56 6.24 -2.94
CA GLY A 22 6.95 6.73 -1.71
C GLY A 22 7.49 6.03 -0.47
N MET A 23 6.78 6.19 0.65
CA MET A 23 7.05 5.46 1.88
C MET A 23 6.86 3.95 1.68
N GLY A 24 7.59 3.16 2.46
CA GLY A 24 7.33 1.73 2.56
C GLY A 24 6.22 1.42 3.56
N VAL A 25 5.86 0.16 3.69
CA VAL A 25 5.05 -0.34 4.82
C VAL A 25 5.76 -1.47 5.56
N PHE A 26 5.51 -1.55 6.87
CA PHE A 26 5.79 -2.74 7.66
C PHE A 26 4.46 -3.39 7.99
N LYS A 27 4.28 -4.67 7.63
CA LYS A 27 3.02 -5.39 7.76
C LYS A 27 3.15 -6.54 8.76
N VAL A 28 2.10 -6.80 9.52
CA VAL A 28 1.99 -7.94 10.44
C VAL A 28 0.66 -8.63 10.20
N ASP A 29 0.68 -9.96 10.10
CA ASP A 29 -0.47 -10.85 10.12
C ASP A 29 -0.51 -11.62 11.43
N TRP A 30 -1.69 -11.82 12.00
CA TRP A 30 -1.90 -12.58 13.22
C TRP A 30 -2.97 -13.67 13.04
N ALA A 31 -2.70 -14.82 13.64
CA ALA A 31 -3.73 -15.75 14.05
C ALA A 31 -4.14 -15.42 15.49
N LEU A 32 -5.44 -15.28 15.74
CA LEU A 32 -6.00 -14.81 17.00
C LEU A 32 -6.93 -15.86 17.62
N SER A 33 -6.88 -15.98 18.94
CA SER A 33 -7.74 -16.87 19.71
C SER A 33 -9.19 -16.37 19.81
N GLU A 34 -9.38 -15.06 19.74
CA GLU A 34 -10.65 -14.35 19.91
C GLU A 34 -10.69 -13.12 18.99
N LYS A 35 -11.84 -12.43 18.92
CA LYS A 35 -11.95 -11.15 18.21
C LYS A 35 -11.10 -10.09 18.90
N THR A 36 -10.58 -9.13 18.12
CA THR A 36 -9.85 -7.98 18.68
C THR A 36 -10.75 -7.18 19.63
N PRO A 37 -10.37 -7.00 20.91
CA PRO A 37 -11.23 -6.45 21.95
C PRO A 37 -11.24 -4.91 21.93
N PHE A 38 -11.62 -4.30 20.80
CA PHE A 38 -11.72 -2.84 20.69
C PHE A 38 -12.66 -2.25 21.76
N LYS A 39 -12.20 -1.19 22.44
CA LYS A 39 -13.00 -0.45 23.44
C LYS A 39 -14.28 0.13 22.83
N ASP A 40 -14.19 0.65 21.62
CA ASP A 40 -15.35 1.17 20.89
C ASP A 40 -16.00 0.03 20.10
N LEU A 41 -17.24 -0.33 20.47
CA LEU A 41 -17.96 -1.42 19.84
C LEU A 41 -18.24 -1.18 18.35
N ARG A 42 -18.24 0.08 17.88
CA ARG A 42 -18.39 0.39 16.44
C ARG A 42 -17.23 -0.15 15.63
N CYS A 43 -16.03 -0.21 16.21
CA CYS A 43 -14.86 -0.82 15.57
C CYS A 43 -15.06 -2.32 15.35
N GLN A 44 -15.85 -3.02 16.17
CA GLN A 44 -16.16 -4.44 15.97
C GLN A 44 -17.08 -4.69 14.76
N CYS A 45 -17.77 -3.65 14.28
CA CYS A 45 -18.64 -3.69 13.10
C CYS A 45 -17.93 -3.25 11.81
N ALA A 46 -16.62 -2.95 11.86
CA ALA A 46 -15.85 -2.53 10.69
C ALA A 46 -14.83 -3.61 10.28
N ALA A 47 -14.74 -3.90 8.98
CA ALA A 47 -13.70 -4.81 8.46
C ALA A 47 -12.30 -4.20 8.55
N THR A 48 -12.20 -2.86 8.51
CA THR A 48 -10.95 -2.11 8.61
C THR A 48 -11.11 -0.95 9.58
N VAL A 49 -10.11 -0.77 10.46
CA VAL A 49 -10.04 0.27 11.48
C VAL A 49 -8.72 1.03 11.30
N HIS A 50 -8.80 2.36 11.26
CA HIS A 50 -7.64 3.24 11.16
C HIS A 50 -7.28 3.79 12.55
N LEU A 51 -6.07 3.51 13.03
CA LEU A 51 -5.63 3.73 14.41
C LEU A 51 -4.49 4.75 14.47
N GLY A 52 -4.80 5.97 14.94
CA GLY A 52 -3.80 7.05 15.06
C GLY A 52 -4.07 8.08 16.16
N ASN A 53 -5.05 7.82 17.05
CA ASN A 53 -5.54 8.72 18.09
C ASN A 53 -6.18 10.03 17.56
N THR A 54 -5.36 11.05 17.28
CA THR A 54 -5.81 12.37 16.84
C THR A 54 -5.31 12.66 15.43
N TYR A 55 -5.97 13.56 14.71
CA TYR A 55 -5.50 13.99 13.38
C TYR A 55 -4.06 14.54 13.44
N ALA A 56 -3.71 15.28 14.48
CA ALA A 56 -2.37 15.84 14.64
C ALA A 56 -1.30 14.75 14.82
N GLU A 57 -1.57 13.72 15.63
CA GLU A 57 -0.67 12.55 15.77
C GLU A 57 -0.51 11.80 14.45
N ILE A 58 -1.61 11.59 13.71
CA ILE A 58 -1.57 10.96 12.40
C ILE A 58 -0.69 11.78 11.45
N ALA A 59 -0.97 13.08 11.31
CA ALA A 59 -0.22 13.96 10.41
C ALA A 59 1.28 14.01 10.76
N GLU A 60 1.62 14.09 12.06
CA GLU A 60 3.01 14.07 12.51
C GLU A 60 3.68 12.73 12.19
N SER A 61 3.03 11.60 12.48
CA SER A 61 3.59 10.26 12.23
C SER A 61 3.89 10.04 10.74
N GLU A 62 2.93 10.38 9.88
CA GLU A 62 3.05 10.25 8.43
C GLU A 62 4.15 11.18 7.88
N GLN A 63 4.19 12.44 8.34
CA GLN A 63 5.22 13.39 7.92
C GLN A 63 6.62 12.93 8.34
N ARG A 64 6.78 12.38 9.56
CA ARG A 64 8.05 11.87 10.03
C ARG A 64 8.54 10.69 9.21
N SER A 65 7.68 9.70 8.96
CA SER A 65 8.01 8.56 8.09
C SER A 65 8.37 9.02 6.67
N HIS A 66 7.65 10.00 6.13
CA HIS A 66 7.94 10.59 4.82
C HIS A 66 9.31 11.27 4.76
N LEU A 67 9.72 11.94 5.85
CA LEU A 67 11.03 12.55 6.00
C LEU A 67 12.14 11.53 6.39
N GLY A 68 11.85 10.23 6.35
CA GLY A 68 12.81 9.17 6.65
C GLY A 68 13.07 8.95 8.15
N LYS A 69 12.22 9.49 9.03
CA LYS A 69 12.36 9.38 10.48
C LYS A 69 11.52 8.22 11.02
N GLN A 70 12.01 7.59 12.08
CA GLN A 70 11.27 6.55 12.80
C GLN A 70 10.19 7.17 13.70
N VAL A 71 9.14 6.37 13.95
CA VAL A 71 7.96 6.78 14.70
C VAL A 71 7.53 5.70 15.69
N ASP A 72 7.41 6.04 16.97
CA ASP A 72 7.05 5.08 18.02
C ASP A 72 5.53 4.80 18.09
N LYS A 73 4.72 5.75 17.64
CA LYS A 73 3.25 5.69 17.63
C LYS A 73 2.73 5.84 16.19
N PRO A 74 2.94 4.82 15.34
CA PRO A 74 2.57 4.92 13.95
C PRO A 74 1.05 5.01 13.75
N PHE A 75 0.64 5.61 12.64
CA PHE A 75 -0.69 5.36 12.09
C PHE A 75 -0.77 3.91 11.60
N VAL A 76 -1.76 3.16 12.10
CA VAL A 76 -1.93 1.73 11.80
C VAL A 76 -3.27 1.52 11.10
N LEU A 77 -3.24 0.91 9.91
CA LEU A 77 -4.43 0.36 9.28
C LEU A 77 -4.56 -1.11 9.71
N PHE A 78 -5.58 -1.42 10.49
CA PHE A 78 -5.87 -2.75 11.00
C PHE A 78 -7.08 -3.35 10.29
N ALA A 79 -7.02 -4.60 9.87
CA ALA A 79 -8.10 -5.31 9.22
C ALA A 79 -8.43 -6.63 9.93
N GLN A 80 -9.72 -6.95 9.99
CA GLN A 80 -10.30 -8.06 10.74
C GLN A 80 -11.40 -8.78 9.94
N GLN A 81 -11.06 -9.24 8.74
CA GLN A 81 -11.99 -9.88 7.80
C GLN A 81 -12.72 -11.10 8.36
N SER A 82 -12.10 -11.86 9.28
CA SER A 82 -12.70 -13.06 9.86
C SER A 82 -13.96 -12.79 10.70
N ALA A 83 -14.19 -11.54 11.11
CA ALA A 83 -15.43 -11.14 11.75
C ALA A 83 -16.63 -11.08 10.78
N PHE A 84 -16.38 -11.04 9.47
CA PHE A 84 -17.38 -10.90 8.40
C PHE A 84 -17.38 -12.08 7.41
N ASP A 85 -16.32 -12.87 7.39
CA ASP A 85 -16.20 -14.10 6.61
C ASP A 85 -15.54 -15.19 7.45
N SER A 86 -16.36 -16.10 7.97
CA SER A 86 -15.91 -17.19 8.85
C SER A 86 -15.03 -18.21 8.13
N SER A 87 -14.99 -18.23 6.80
CA SER A 87 -14.08 -19.13 6.05
C SER A 87 -12.61 -18.72 6.15
N ARG A 88 -12.34 -17.50 6.66
CA ARG A 88 -10.99 -16.94 6.80
C ARG A 88 -10.23 -17.43 8.03
N ALA A 89 -10.86 -18.20 8.91
CA ALA A 89 -10.25 -18.76 10.11
C ALA A 89 -10.94 -20.09 10.52
N PRO A 90 -10.27 -20.98 11.27
CA PRO A 90 -10.92 -22.10 11.92
C PRO A 90 -12.06 -21.65 12.86
N GLU A 91 -12.98 -22.56 13.18
CA GLU A 91 -14.09 -22.28 14.09
C GLU A 91 -13.60 -21.74 15.44
N GLY A 92 -14.22 -20.65 15.89
CA GLY A 92 -13.85 -19.95 17.13
C GLY A 92 -12.49 -19.25 17.10
N LYS A 93 -11.81 -19.17 15.95
CA LYS A 93 -10.56 -18.43 15.76
C LYS A 93 -10.76 -17.23 14.85
N HIS A 94 -9.81 -16.32 14.90
CA HIS A 94 -9.84 -15.10 14.13
C HIS A 94 -8.51 -14.85 13.43
N THR A 95 -8.55 -14.08 12.34
CA THR A 95 -7.37 -13.53 11.68
C THR A 95 -7.45 -12.01 11.69
N GLY A 96 -6.31 -11.38 11.90
CA GLY A 96 -6.11 -9.94 11.76
C GLY A 96 -4.85 -9.67 10.97
N TRP A 97 -4.81 -8.54 10.27
CA TRP A 97 -3.56 -8.03 9.71
C TRP A 97 -3.52 -6.52 9.83
N ALA A 98 -2.33 -5.96 9.92
CA ALA A 98 -2.16 -4.52 9.90
C ALA A 98 -0.87 -4.12 9.22
N TYR A 99 -0.81 -2.85 8.82
CA TYR A 99 0.46 -2.23 8.49
C TYR A 99 0.51 -0.79 8.99
N CYS A 100 1.72 -0.27 9.08
CA CYS A 100 1.98 1.16 9.18
C CYS A 100 2.93 1.62 8.08
N HIS A 101 2.90 2.92 7.77
CA HIS A 101 3.91 3.51 6.90
C HIS A 101 5.24 3.68 7.62
N VAL A 102 6.32 3.38 6.90
CA VAL A 102 7.71 3.50 7.37
C VAL A 102 8.56 4.18 6.29
N PRO A 103 9.74 4.70 6.64
CA PRO A 103 10.70 5.16 5.63
C PRO A 103 10.91 4.10 4.53
N ASN A 104 11.03 4.55 3.27
CA ASN A 104 11.30 3.65 2.15
C ASN A 104 12.54 2.80 2.43
N GLY A 105 12.43 1.48 2.29
CA GLY A 105 13.52 0.54 2.55
C GLY A 105 13.95 0.45 4.03
N SER A 106 13.09 0.88 4.97
CA SER A 106 13.36 0.74 6.42
C SER A 106 13.70 -0.70 6.79
N LYS A 107 14.71 -0.86 7.64
CA LYS A 107 15.15 -2.16 8.20
C LYS A 107 14.68 -2.37 9.65
N VAL A 108 13.93 -1.43 10.19
CA VAL A 108 13.45 -1.48 11.56
C VAL A 108 12.23 -2.39 11.64
N ASP A 109 12.19 -3.23 12.66
CA ASP A 109 11.02 -4.04 13.00
C ASP A 109 10.00 -3.16 13.75
N TYR A 110 8.81 -2.98 13.16
CA TYR A 110 7.72 -2.20 13.73
C TYR A 110 6.66 -3.07 14.43
N THR A 111 6.89 -4.36 14.59
CA THR A 111 5.92 -5.30 15.20
C THR A 111 5.45 -4.80 16.55
N GLU A 112 6.36 -4.46 17.46
CA GLU A 112 5.99 -4.01 18.80
C GLU A 112 5.28 -2.66 18.77
N ALA A 113 5.71 -1.73 17.90
CA ALA A 113 5.06 -0.42 17.75
C ALA A 113 3.61 -0.55 17.24
N ILE A 114 3.37 -1.44 16.27
CA ILE A 114 2.03 -1.74 15.76
C ILE A 114 1.17 -2.41 16.84
N GLU A 115 1.68 -3.45 17.51
CA GLU A 115 0.93 -4.15 18.56
C GLU A 115 0.63 -3.22 19.74
N ASN A 116 1.58 -2.37 20.15
CA ASN A 116 1.37 -1.33 21.17
C ASN A 116 0.30 -0.32 20.74
N GLN A 117 0.29 0.08 19.46
CA GLN A 117 -0.73 0.99 18.94
C GLN A 117 -2.12 0.37 18.97
N ILE A 118 -2.26 -0.91 18.61
CA ILE A 118 -3.53 -1.64 18.70
C ILE A 118 -3.96 -1.78 20.16
N GLU A 119 -3.06 -2.18 21.05
CA GLU A 119 -3.30 -2.38 22.49
C GLU A 119 -3.87 -1.12 23.18
N ARG A 120 -3.45 0.09 22.76
CA ARG A 120 -4.02 1.37 23.26
C ARG A 120 -5.54 1.46 23.09
N PHE A 121 -6.06 0.94 21.97
CA PHE A 121 -7.46 1.01 21.57
C PHE A 121 -8.23 -0.31 21.76
N ALA A 122 -7.52 -1.43 21.90
CA ALA A 122 -8.04 -2.76 22.16
C ALA A 122 -7.20 -3.48 23.24
N PRO A 123 -7.31 -3.08 24.52
CA PRO A 123 -6.58 -3.75 25.60
C PRO A 123 -6.97 -5.22 25.69
N GLY A 124 -5.98 -6.09 25.84
CA GLY A 124 -6.17 -7.53 25.73
C GLY A 124 -5.83 -8.07 24.34
N PHE A 125 -5.47 -7.23 23.36
CA PHE A 125 -5.20 -7.69 21.99
C PHE A 125 -3.99 -8.62 21.95
N LYS A 126 -2.89 -8.26 22.62
CA LYS A 126 -1.67 -9.07 22.60
C LYS A 126 -1.89 -10.47 23.16
N GLU A 127 -2.77 -10.60 24.14
CA GLU A 127 -3.16 -11.86 24.78
C GLU A 127 -3.95 -12.77 23.84
N THR A 128 -4.57 -12.20 22.80
CA THR A 128 -5.27 -12.99 21.77
C THR A 128 -4.33 -13.61 20.73
N ILE A 129 -3.07 -13.18 20.65
CA ILE A 129 -2.16 -13.59 19.58
C ILE A 129 -1.70 -15.04 19.78
N LEU A 130 -2.10 -15.92 18.85
CA LEU A 130 -1.65 -17.32 18.78
C LEU A 130 -0.35 -17.46 17.97
N ALA A 131 -0.25 -16.71 16.87
CA ALA A 131 0.91 -16.68 16.00
C ALA A 131 0.93 -15.36 15.22
N LYS A 132 2.12 -14.97 14.76
CA LYS A 132 2.29 -13.81 13.88
C LYS A 132 3.30 -14.06 12.77
N HIS A 133 3.12 -13.33 11.68
CA HIS A 133 4.06 -13.27 10.57
C HIS A 133 4.22 -11.82 10.11
N THR A 134 5.44 -11.41 9.83
CA THR A 134 5.78 -10.03 9.49
C THR A 134 6.27 -9.94 8.05
N PHE A 135 6.02 -8.81 7.41
CA PHE A 135 6.67 -8.42 6.17
C PHE A 135 7.33 -7.06 6.37
N SER A 136 8.66 -7.07 6.38
CA SER A 136 9.48 -5.87 6.25
C SER A 136 9.33 -5.25 4.85
N PRO A 137 9.72 -3.98 4.66
CA PRO A 137 9.75 -3.35 3.34
C PRO A 137 10.54 -4.15 2.29
N MET A 138 11.62 -4.80 2.69
CA MET A 138 12.46 -5.60 1.79
C MET A 138 11.77 -6.91 1.39
N GLU A 139 11.16 -7.61 2.35
CA GLU A 139 10.38 -8.83 2.07
C GLU A 139 9.17 -8.53 1.16
N LEU A 140 8.56 -7.33 1.29
CA LEU A 140 7.51 -6.90 0.36
C LEU A 140 8.03 -6.65 -1.06
N GLU A 141 9.22 -6.06 -1.20
CA GLU A 141 9.88 -5.88 -2.50
C GLU A 141 10.27 -7.23 -3.12
N GLU A 142 10.74 -8.19 -2.32
CA GLU A 142 11.02 -9.55 -2.78
C GLU A 142 9.75 -10.29 -3.21
N TYR A 143 8.67 -10.15 -2.44
CA TYR A 143 7.36 -10.71 -2.76
C TYR A 143 6.80 -10.14 -4.07
N ASN A 144 6.93 -8.83 -4.27
CA ASN A 144 6.53 -8.14 -5.48
C ASN A 144 7.56 -7.06 -5.84
N PRO A 145 8.38 -7.27 -6.89
CA PRO A 145 9.42 -6.32 -7.31
C PRO A 145 8.93 -4.92 -7.69
N ASN A 146 7.61 -4.70 -7.77
CA ASN A 146 7.03 -3.37 -7.95
C ASN A 146 6.94 -2.56 -6.64
N TYR A 147 7.06 -3.19 -5.47
CA TYR A 147 7.01 -2.55 -4.15
C TYR A 147 8.40 -2.08 -3.72
N ILE A 148 9.03 -1.23 -4.53
CA ILE A 148 10.40 -0.76 -4.28
C ILE A 148 10.50 -0.08 -2.91
N GLY A 149 11.34 -0.62 -2.04
CA GLY A 149 11.49 -0.20 -0.65
C GLY A 149 10.21 -0.36 0.19
N GLY A 150 9.35 -1.31 -0.18
CA GLY A 150 8.07 -1.59 0.46
C GLY A 150 6.92 -0.67 0.04
N ASP A 151 7.09 0.16 -0.99
CA ASP A 151 6.06 1.10 -1.46
C ASP A 151 4.92 0.38 -2.18
N ILE A 152 3.87 0.05 -1.43
CA ILE A 152 2.67 -0.60 -1.95
C ILE A 152 1.79 0.31 -2.84
N ASN A 153 2.02 1.63 -2.80
CA ASN A 153 1.28 2.58 -3.64
C ASN A 153 1.92 2.77 -5.02
N GLY A 154 3.16 2.31 -5.21
CA GLY A 154 3.87 2.40 -6.49
C GLY A 154 4.15 3.86 -6.88
N GLY A 155 4.64 4.65 -5.93
CA GLY A 155 5.13 6.02 -6.08
C GLY A 155 4.64 6.98 -5.00
N THR A 156 5.42 8.03 -4.73
CA THR A 156 5.03 9.10 -3.81
C THR A 156 3.68 9.73 -4.19
N MET A 157 2.88 10.03 -3.17
CA MET A 157 1.53 10.60 -3.27
C MET A 157 1.55 12.10 -2.92
N ASP A 158 2.43 12.87 -3.54
CA ASP A 158 2.43 14.34 -3.43
C ASP A 158 1.72 15.00 -4.62
N VAL A 159 1.36 16.27 -4.47
CA VAL A 159 0.64 17.04 -5.49
C VAL A 159 1.37 17.01 -6.83
N SER A 160 2.71 17.09 -6.82
CA SER A 160 3.48 17.14 -8.06
C SER A 160 3.42 15.82 -8.83
N GLN A 161 3.64 14.68 -8.16
CA GLN A 161 3.62 13.37 -8.81
C GLN A 161 2.19 12.91 -9.09
N LEU A 162 1.19 13.34 -8.33
CA LEU A 162 -0.21 13.06 -8.63
C LEU A 162 -0.60 13.52 -10.05
N TYR A 163 -0.15 14.72 -10.47
CA TYR A 163 -0.44 15.26 -11.80
C TYR A 163 0.60 14.89 -12.87
N SER A 164 1.77 14.40 -12.48
CA SER A 164 2.87 14.09 -13.41
C SER A 164 3.21 12.61 -13.50
N ARG A 165 2.48 11.72 -12.83
CA ARG A 165 2.75 10.27 -12.89
C ARG A 165 2.22 9.61 -14.17
N PRO A 166 2.91 8.57 -14.68
CA PRO A 166 4.28 8.19 -14.32
C PRO A 166 5.30 9.18 -14.90
N ILE A 167 4.90 9.89 -15.96
CA ILE A 167 5.59 11.04 -16.54
C ILE A 167 4.54 12.07 -16.99
N LEU A 168 4.90 13.35 -17.01
CA LEU A 168 4.00 14.41 -17.50
C LEU A 168 3.74 14.24 -19.01
N ALA A 169 2.57 13.75 -19.39
CA ALA A 169 2.21 13.50 -20.78
C ALA A 169 0.71 13.73 -21.00
N LEU A 170 0.34 14.07 -22.25
CA LEU A 170 -1.07 14.17 -22.64
C LEU A 170 -1.79 12.82 -22.51
N ASN A 171 -1.07 11.73 -22.75
CA ASN A 171 -1.54 10.38 -22.51
C ASN A 171 -0.55 9.64 -21.61
N PRO A 172 -0.80 9.55 -20.29
CA PRO A 172 0.11 8.92 -19.34
C PRO A 172 0.12 7.38 -19.40
N TYR A 173 -0.80 6.78 -20.16
CA TYR A 173 -0.90 5.32 -20.33
C TYR A 173 -0.10 4.79 -21.51
N ARG A 174 0.28 5.66 -22.45
CA ARG A 174 1.05 5.28 -23.64
C ARG A 174 2.56 5.34 -23.35
N THR A 175 3.29 4.33 -23.81
CA THR A 175 4.76 4.36 -23.80
C THR A 175 5.34 4.94 -25.08
N SER A 176 6.67 5.05 -25.18
CA SER A 176 7.33 5.41 -26.45
C SER A 176 7.22 4.33 -27.54
N VAL A 177 6.64 3.17 -27.22
CA VAL A 177 6.39 2.08 -28.16
C VAL A 177 4.87 1.93 -28.28
N ASP A 178 4.36 2.07 -29.50
CA ASP A 178 2.92 2.23 -29.76
C ASP A 178 2.08 0.97 -29.51
N THR A 179 2.73 -0.15 -29.21
CA THR A 179 2.09 -1.43 -28.87
C THR A 179 2.20 -1.77 -27.37
N ILE A 180 2.77 -0.89 -26.55
CA ILE A 180 2.98 -1.12 -25.11
C ILE A 180 2.33 0.02 -24.32
N TYR A 181 1.52 -0.37 -23.32
CA TYR A 181 0.78 0.54 -22.45
C TYR A 181 1.06 0.28 -20.96
N LEU A 182 0.95 1.32 -20.14
CA LEU A 182 1.06 1.27 -18.69
C LEU A 182 -0.32 1.26 -18.06
N CYS A 183 -0.58 0.33 -17.14
CA CYS A 183 -1.93 0.04 -16.64
C CYS A 183 -2.03 -0.14 -15.12
N SER A 184 -0.98 0.19 -14.36
CA SER A 184 -0.90 -0.10 -12.92
C SER A 184 -0.84 1.17 -12.06
N SER A 185 -0.66 1.01 -10.74
CA SER A 185 -0.74 2.05 -9.70
C SER A 185 0.20 3.25 -9.89
N SER A 186 1.28 3.09 -10.65
CA SER A 186 2.17 4.21 -11.00
C SER A 186 1.60 5.15 -12.06
N THR A 187 0.48 4.78 -12.71
CA THR A 187 -0.29 5.65 -13.62
C THR A 187 -1.47 6.30 -12.91
N PRO A 188 -2.02 7.43 -13.42
CA PRO A 188 -3.22 8.03 -12.84
C PRO A 188 -4.41 7.07 -12.87
N PRO A 189 -5.34 7.14 -11.89
CA PRO A 189 -5.39 8.06 -10.76
C PRO A 189 -4.44 7.71 -9.58
N GLY A 190 -3.69 6.60 -9.66
CA GLY A 190 -2.68 6.23 -8.67
C GLY A 190 -2.92 4.84 -8.07
N GLY A 191 -2.45 4.66 -6.83
CA GLY A 191 -2.63 3.43 -6.08
C GLY A 191 -4.08 3.16 -5.66
N GLY A 192 -4.34 1.89 -5.32
CA GLY A 192 -5.65 1.40 -4.89
C GLY A 192 -6.25 0.37 -5.83
N VAL A 193 -7.23 -0.40 -5.33
CA VAL A 193 -7.86 -1.52 -6.06
C VAL A 193 -9.15 -1.05 -6.75
N HIS A 194 -9.05 0.02 -7.55
CA HIS A 194 -10.20 0.64 -8.22
C HIS A 194 -10.31 0.32 -9.72
N GLY A 195 -9.30 -0.32 -10.33
CA GLY A 195 -9.32 -0.77 -11.74
C GLY A 195 -9.15 0.32 -12.82
N MET A 196 -9.28 1.60 -12.47
CA MET A 196 -9.22 2.72 -13.44
C MET A 196 -7.93 2.81 -14.26
N CYS A 197 -6.76 2.48 -13.69
CA CYS A 197 -5.49 2.50 -14.43
C CYS A 197 -5.52 1.53 -15.62
N GLY A 198 -6.02 0.31 -15.38
CA GLY A 198 -6.23 -0.69 -16.41
C GLY A 198 -7.31 -0.29 -17.42
N TYR A 199 -8.43 0.26 -16.93
CA TYR A 199 -9.50 0.75 -17.79
C TYR A 199 -9.02 1.83 -18.78
N HIS A 200 -8.27 2.82 -18.31
CA HIS A 200 -7.79 3.90 -19.17
C HIS A 200 -6.69 3.46 -20.15
N ALA A 201 -5.81 2.53 -19.73
CA ALA A 201 -4.85 1.91 -20.63
C ALA A 201 -5.55 1.12 -21.75
N ALA A 202 -6.54 0.29 -21.39
CA ALA A 202 -7.34 -0.47 -22.35
C ALA A 202 -8.10 0.45 -23.32
N ARG A 203 -8.76 1.50 -22.81
CA ARG A 203 -9.45 2.50 -23.64
C ARG A 203 -8.49 3.20 -24.61
N THR A 204 -7.27 3.49 -24.17
CA THR A 204 -6.24 4.07 -25.04
C THR A 204 -5.88 3.12 -26.18
N ALA A 205 -5.56 1.86 -25.86
CA ALA A 205 -5.19 0.86 -26.85
C ALA A 205 -6.31 0.61 -27.87
N LEU A 206 -7.57 0.51 -27.39
CA LEU A 206 -8.74 0.30 -28.24
C LEU A 206 -8.99 1.46 -29.19
N LYS A 207 -8.82 2.69 -28.72
CA LYS A 207 -8.95 3.89 -29.55
C LYS A 207 -7.86 3.95 -30.63
N GLU A 208 -6.61 3.70 -30.26
CA GLU A 208 -5.46 3.86 -31.17
C GLU A 208 -5.36 2.74 -32.22
N HIS A 209 -5.69 1.50 -31.87
CA HIS A 209 -5.51 0.34 -32.77
C HIS A 209 -6.79 -0.11 -33.48
N PHE A 210 -7.96 0.22 -32.93
CA PHE A 210 -9.25 -0.26 -33.45
C PHE A 210 -10.27 0.86 -33.72
N GLY A 211 -9.94 2.11 -33.41
CA GLY A 211 -10.87 3.24 -33.60
C GLY A 211 -12.10 3.20 -32.68
N LEU A 212 -12.08 2.38 -31.63
CA LEU A 212 -13.20 2.20 -30.70
C LEU A 212 -13.16 3.23 -29.57
N LEU A 213 -14.29 3.90 -29.32
CA LEU A 213 -14.48 4.78 -28.16
C LEU A 213 -15.34 4.04 -27.12
N LEU A 214 -14.73 3.64 -26.00
CA LEU A 214 -15.41 3.16 -24.78
C LEU A 214 -15.72 4.30 -23.82
#